data_AF-A0A7H8M6J3-F1
#
_entry.id   AF-A0A7H8M6J3-F1
#
_cell.length_a   1.000
_cell.length_b   1.000
_cell.length_c   1.000
_cell.angle_alpha   90.00
_cell.angle_beta   90.00
_cell.angle_gamma   90.00
#
_symmetry.space_group_name_H-M   'P 1'
#
loop_
_entity.id
_entity.type
_entity.pdbx_description
1 polymer ?
#
loop_
_entity_poly.entity_id
_entity_poly.type
_entity_poly.pdbx_seq_one_letter_code
_entity_poly.pdbx_strand_id
1 'polypeptide(L)'
;MRTLRFAAALAAAASVPLLATPAHAEPAIGLDRTAVKPGQTVTVRLTGFAPGNLLVELCGNQARRGTADCAVAASASTYAGEGKATAVMLNVAKPPVGCPCVIAVRPVTGGAARTVPIKVAGVPTLSAAERPAASAAGGTRRLSATAVSVRGGGLLDGWLGGAADRTLRVTLRNEGTTPLTDVPLSLTMGRGPDPADLVTAPALGTLDPGQERTYDIPFTLGAPAFGRYTVRGEIGGLDEPIAFTAHTAGYPWALPLLGALLVPLPLAARRRRPRPRPASAARQPRGMNENVAANIAWWTRARGHTPEALADALTVATGRPYTAADLPPATPACSFDADTLEAVSTFLGIPLPALLLPAPAGAQDEDARLTPRAGTGPPSSLPT
;
A
#
# COMPACT_ATOMS: atom_id res chain seq x y z
N MET A 1 69.22 -25.11 19.85
CA MET A 1 69.26 -24.10 20.93
C MET A 1 68.03 -23.21 20.82
N ARG A 2 67.43 -22.87 21.98
CA ARG A 2 66.24 -22.02 22.22
C ARG A 2 64.85 -22.67 22.06
N THR A 3 64.54 -23.43 23.10
CA THR A 3 63.23 -23.75 23.68
C THR A 3 62.51 -22.52 24.24
N LEU A 4 61.17 -22.46 24.14
CA LEU A 4 60.22 -21.81 25.06
C LEU A 4 58.78 -22.23 24.66
N ARG A 5 58.22 -23.31 25.22
CA ARG A 5 57.33 -23.33 26.40
C ARG A 5 56.09 -22.42 26.27
N PHE A 6 54.97 -22.97 25.80
CA PHE A 6 53.63 -22.42 26.08
C PHE A 6 52.87 -23.41 26.95
N ALA A 7 52.42 -22.90 28.10
CA ALA A 7 51.75 -23.62 29.16
C ALA A 7 50.22 -23.52 29.05
N ALA A 8 49.57 -24.62 29.41
CA ALA A 8 48.34 -24.75 30.21
C ALA A 8 47.07 -23.96 29.83
N ALA A 9 46.10 -24.73 29.30
CA ALA A 9 44.76 -24.95 29.84
C ALA A 9 44.00 -23.79 30.53
N LEU A 10 42.86 -23.41 29.96
CA LEU A 10 41.65 -23.16 30.74
C LEU A 10 40.41 -23.62 29.95
N ALA A 11 39.82 -24.70 30.45
CA ALA A 11 38.51 -25.20 30.07
C ALA A 11 37.43 -24.36 30.74
N ALA A 12 36.46 -23.86 29.95
CA ALA A 12 35.19 -23.37 30.45
C ALA A 12 34.09 -23.84 29.50
N ALA A 13 33.73 -25.12 29.62
CA ALA A 13 32.53 -25.68 29.02
C ALA A 13 31.32 -25.08 29.73
N ALA A 14 30.63 -24.15 29.07
CA ALA A 14 29.32 -23.66 29.49
C ALA A 14 28.27 -24.73 29.15
N SER A 15 28.08 -25.69 30.06
CA SER A 15 26.97 -26.64 30.03
C SER A 15 25.69 -25.91 30.46
N VAL A 16 24.94 -25.41 29.47
CA VAL A 16 23.57 -24.96 29.67
C VAL A 16 22.72 -26.20 29.97
N PRO A 17 22.04 -26.30 31.13
CA PRO A 17 21.11 -27.39 31.35
C PRO A 17 19.90 -27.19 30.43
N LEU A 18 19.76 -28.08 29.44
CA LEU A 18 18.49 -28.21 28.72
C LEU A 18 17.42 -28.57 29.75
N LEU A 19 16.48 -27.65 29.95
CA LEU A 19 15.22 -27.92 30.63
C LEU A 19 14.54 -29.08 29.89
N ALA A 20 14.55 -30.26 30.49
CA ALA A 20 13.80 -31.40 30.01
C ALA A 20 12.32 -31.00 30.01
N THR A 21 11.75 -30.84 28.82
CA THR A 21 10.31 -30.74 28.63
C THR A 21 9.66 -31.95 29.28
N PRO A 22 8.57 -31.78 30.06
CA PRO A 22 7.87 -32.91 30.66
C PRO A 22 7.51 -33.89 29.53
N ALA A 23 7.98 -35.12 29.65
CA ALA A 23 7.66 -36.18 28.71
C ALA A 23 6.13 -36.34 28.70
N HIS A 24 5.48 -35.82 27.67
CA HIS A 24 4.08 -36.16 27.41
C HIS A 24 4.04 -37.68 27.22
N ALA A 25 3.37 -38.36 28.16
CA ALA A 25 3.17 -39.79 28.07
C ALA A 25 2.54 -40.10 26.71
N GLU A 26 3.10 -41.07 25.99
CA GLU A 26 2.62 -41.40 24.66
C GLU A 26 1.16 -41.86 24.73
N PRO A 27 0.28 -41.40 23.82
CA PRO A 27 -1.13 -41.78 23.85
C PRO A 27 -1.29 -43.30 23.71
N ALA A 28 -1.96 -43.92 24.67
CA ALA A 28 -2.16 -45.36 24.71
C ALA A 28 -3.64 -45.73 24.86
N ILE A 29 -4.02 -46.83 24.22
CA ILE A 29 -5.38 -47.37 24.21
C ILE A 29 -5.35 -48.76 24.84
N GLY A 30 -6.02 -48.91 25.99
CA GLY A 30 -6.23 -50.19 26.65
C GLY A 30 -7.65 -50.69 26.40
N LEU A 31 -7.80 -51.98 26.13
CA LEU A 31 -9.11 -52.63 26.00
C LEU A 31 -9.33 -53.58 27.17
N ASP A 32 -10.54 -53.64 27.71
CA ASP A 32 -10.90 -54.64 28.72
C ASP A 32 -10.95 -56.07 28.14
N ARG A 33 -11.14 -56.18 26.82
CA ARG A 33 -11.20 -57.45 26.09
C ARG A 33 -10.66 -57.29 24.66
N THR A 34 -10.10 -58.36 24.11
CA THR A 34 -9.51 -58.37 22.76
C THR A 34 -10.40 -59.04 21.72
N ALA A 35 -11.55 -59.60 22.12
CA ALA A 35 -12.52 -60.24 21.25
C ALA A 35 -13.96 -59.91 21.65
N VAL A 36 -14.80 -59.58 20.65
CA VAL A 36 -16.20 -59.15 20.84
C VAL A 36 -17.09 -59.62 19.69
N LYS A 37 -18.42 -59.57 19.90
CA LYS A 37 -19.44 -59.73 18.85
C LYS A 37 -20.26 -58.45 18.69
N PRO A 38 -20.82 -58.16 17.51
CA PRO A 38 -21.79 -57.10 17.34
C PRO A 38 -22.93 -57.18 18.37
N GLY A 39 -23.35 -56.05 18.91
CA GLY A 39 -24.33 -55.94 19.99
C GLY A 39 -23.75 -56.00 21.41
N GLN A 40 -22.45 -56.33 21.56
CA GLN A 40 -21.76 -56.27 22.85
C GLN A 40 -21.10 -54.90 23.08
N THR A 41 -20.62 -54.67 24.29
CA THR A 41 -19.86 -53.47 24.66
C THR A 41 -18.40 -53.80 24.95
N VAL A 42 -17.50 -52.88 24.62
CA VAL A 42 -16.08 -52.92 24.97
C VAL A 42 -15.72 -51.65 25.74
N THR A 43 -14.96 -51.79 26.83
CA THR A 43 -14.47 -50.64 27.59
C THR A 43 -13.11 -50.24 27.05
N VAL A 44 -13.03 -49.02 26.54
CA VAL A 44 -11.82 -48.44 25.96
C VAL A 44 -11.23 -47.47 26.99
N ARG A 45 -10.06 -47.81 27.52
CA ARG A 45 -9.28 -46.96 28.42
C ARG A 45 -8.29 -46.14 27.60
N LEU A 46 -8.25 -44.84 27.85
CA LEU A 46 -7.46 -43.87 27.12
C LEU A 46 -6.53 -43.15 28.10
N THR A 47 -5.24 -43.11 27.80
CA THR A 47 -4.21 -42.45 28.61
C THR A 47 -3.26 -41.68 27.71
N GLY A 48 -2.70 -40.56 28.20
CA GLY A 48 -1.69 -39.79 27.45
C GLY A 48 -2.23 -39.00 26.25
N PHE A 49 -3.56 -38.92 26.07
CA PHE A 49 -4.15 -38.07 25.05
C PHE A 49 -4.13 -36.61 25.48
N ALA A 50 -3.94 -35.70 24.52
CA ALA A 50 -4.05 -34.27 24.75
C ALA A 50 -5.45 -33.91 25.29
N PRO A 51 -5.56 -32.90 26.16
CA PRO A 51 -6.84 -32.52 26.74
C PRO A 51 -7.83 -32.08 25.66
N GLY A 52 -9.04 -32.64 25.67
CA GLY A 52 -10.06 -32.38 24.65
C GLY A 52 -11.06 -33.50 24.44
N ASN A 53 -12.00 -33.27 23.52
CA ASN A 53 -12.99 -34.27 23.13
C ASN A 53 -12.36 -35.32 22.19
N LEU A 54 -12.59 -36.59 22.52
CA LEU A 54 -12.14 -37.74 21.75
C LEU A 54 -13.37 -38.49 21.22
N LEU A 55 -13.26 -38.94 19.97
CA LEU A 55 -14.21 -39.85 19.33
C LEU A 55 -13.58 -41.24 19.22
N VAL A 56 -14.32 -42.27 19.64
CA VAL A 56 -13.91 -43.67 19.67
C VAL A 56 -14.84 -44.46 18.76
N GLU A 57 -14.25 -45.21 17.82
CA GLU A 57 -14.98 -45.87 16.74
C GLU A 57 -14.41 -47.27 16.47
N LEU A 58 -15.27 -48.22 16.08
CA LEU A 58 -14.84 -49.53 15.60
C LEU A 58 -14.76 -49.51 14.07
N CYS A 59 -13.60 -49.84 13.51
CA CYS A 59 -13.33 -49.75 12.08
C CYS A 59 -12.87 -51.08 11.49
N GLY A 60 -13.31 -51.37 10.27
CA GLY A 60 -12.77 -52.42 9.42
C GLY A 60 -11.52 -51.98 8.67
N ASN A 61 -10.91 -52.88 7.90
CA ASN A 61 -9.75 -52.60 7.03
C ASN A 61 -8.64 -51.75 7.70
N GLN A 62 -8.42 -51.95 9.01
CA GLN A 62 -7.48 -51.17 9.82
C GLN A 62 -7.68 -49.64 9.78
N ALA A 63 -8.91 -49.17 9.57
CA ALA A 63 -9.22 -47.74 9.41
C ALA A 63 -8.43 -47.04 8.30
N ARG A 64 -8.05 -47.76 7.24
CA ARG A 64 -7.22 -47.23 6.13
C ARG A 64 -7.88 -46.06 5.40
N ARG A 65 -9.20 -46.05 5.27
CA ARG A 65 -9.98 -44.92 4.72
C ARG A 65 -10.53 -43.99 5.81
N GLY A 66 -9.91 -43.99 6.99
CA GLY A 66 -10.36 -43.20 8.12
C GLY A 66 -11.76 -43.60 8.60
N THR A 67 -12.60 -42.60 8.88
CA THR A 67 -13.98 -42.78 9.37
C THR A 67 -14.88 -43.54 8.39
N ALA A 68 -14.55 -43.57 7.09
CA ALA A 68 -15.32 -44.31 6.08
C ALA A 68 -15.27 -45.83 6.28
N ASP A 69 -14.29 -46.33 7.03
CA ASP A 69 -14.20 -47.75 7.41
C ASP A 69 -14.84 -48.05 8.77
N CYS A 70 -15.40 -47.04 9.45
CA CYS A 70 -15.85 -47.12 10.83
C CYS A 70 -17.37 -47.21 10.96
N ALA A 71 -17.83 -47.89 12.02
CA ALA A 71 -19.23 -47.95 12.41
C ALA A 71 -19.63 -46.66 13.15
N VAL A 72 -19.67 -45.54 12.43
CA VAL A 72 -19.86 -44.18 13.00
C VAL A 72 -21.15 -44.06 13.83
N ALA A 73 -22.22 -44.74 13.44
CA ALA A 73 -23.50 -44.74 14.16
C ALA A 73 -23.43 -45.35 15.56
N ALA A 74 -22.41 -46.15 15.85
CA ALA A 74 -22.17 -46.75 17.17
C ALA A 74 -20.94 -46.16 17.86
N SER A 75 -20.47 -45.01 17.39
CA SER A 75 -19.33 -44.31 17.99
C SER A 75 -19.64 -43.85 19.42
N ALA A 76 -18.58 -43.70 20.21
CA ALA A 76 -18.66 -43.17 21.56
C ALA A 76 -17.75 -41.95 21.67
N SER A 77 -18.21 -40.89 22.32
CA SER A 77 -17.41 -39.70 22.62
C SER A 77 -17.05 -39.65 24.09
N THR A 78 -15.85 -39.19 24.42
CA THR A 78 -15.43 -38.93 25.80
C THR A 78 -14.50 -37.72 25.84
N TYR A 79 -14.27 -37.17 27.03
CA TYR A 79 -13.33 -36.08 27.25
C TYR A 79 -12.07 -36.63 27.92
N ALA A 80 -10.90 -36.33 27.34
CA ALA A 80 -9.61 -36.54 27.98
C ALA A 80 -9.23 -35.30 28.79
N GLY A 81 -9.00 -35.48 30.09
CA GLY A 81 -8.47 -34.43 30.96
C GLY A 81 -6.94 -34.47 31.00
N GLU A 82 -6.33 -33.34 31.31
CA GLU A 82 -4.87 -33.22 31.41
C GLU A 82 -4.29 -34.25 32.39
N GLY A 83 -3.39 -35.11 31.90
CA GLY A 83 -2.73 -36.15 32.69
C GLY A 83 -3.63 -37.25 33.26
N LYS A 84 -4.93 -37.28 32.91
CA LYS A 84 -5.90 -38.22 33.47
C LYS A 84 -6.21 -39.38 32.52
N ALA A 85 -6.32 -40.58 33.08
CA ALA A 85 -6.91 -41.71 32.38
C ALA A 85 -8.43 -41.52 32.30
N THR A 86 -9.01 -41.79 31.14
CA THR A 86 -10.45 -41.82 30.94
C THR A 86 -10.87 -43.16 30.35
N ALA A 87 -12.11 -43.57 30.58
CA ALA A 87 -12.65 -44.81 30.03
C ALA A 87 -14.02 -44.52 29.41
N VAL A 88 -14.31 -45.19 28.30
CA VAL A 88 -15.58 -45.08 27.60
C VAL A 88 -16.07 -46.45 27.16
N MET A 89 -17.37 -46.70 27.25
CA MET A 89 -17.99 -47.90 26.73
C MET A 89 -18.37 -47.67 25.26
N LEU A 90 -17.82 -48.49 24.37
CA LEU A 90 -18.14 -48.49 22.95
C LEU A 90 -19.10 -49.65 22.65
N ASN A 91 -20.21 -49.33 21.99
CA ASN A 91 -21.14 -50.34 21.47
C ASN A 91 -20.56 -50.93 20.17
N VAL A 92 -20.36 -52.24 20.15
CA VAL A 92 -19.77 -52.94 19.01
C VAL A 92 -20.84 -53.10 17.94
N ALA A 93 -20.67 -52.42 16.81
CA ALA A 93 -21.49 -52.61 15.62
C ALA A 93 -20.65 -53.13 14.46
N LYS A 94 -21.30 -53.72 13.45
CA LYS A 94 -20.59 -54.22 12.26
C LYS A 94 -20.06 -53.03 11.44
N PRO A 95 -18.74 -52.95 11.16
CA PRO A 95 -18.20 -51.92 10.28
C PRO A 95 -18.64 -52.12 8.82
N PRO A 96 -18.62 -51.06 7.99
CA PRO A 96 -19.01 -51.14 6.58
C PRO A 96 -18.05 -52.01 5.75
N VAL A 97 -16.81 -52.15 6.19
CA VAL A 97 -15.77 -52.99 5.55
C VAL A 97 -15.34 -54.10 6.49
N GLY A 98 -14.94 -55.26 5.95
CA GLY A 98 -14.47 -56.40 6.73
C GLY A 98 -13.20 -56.14 7.56
N CYS A 99 -12.90 -57.02 8.52
CA CYS A 99 -11.69 -56.97 9.35
C CYS A 99 -10.41 -57.23 8.49
N PRO A 100 -9.18 -56.86 8.90
CA PRO A 100 -8.72 -56.65 10.26
C PRO A 100 -9.36 -55.42 10.92
N CYS A 101 -9.97 -55.65 12.09
CA CYS A 101 -10.72 -54.63 12.80
C CYS A 101 -9.84 -53.93 13.84
N VAL A 102 -10.04 -52.62 13.99
CA VAL A 102 -9.34 -51.78 14.96
C VAL A 102 -10.31 -50.87 15.67
N ILE A 103 -10.03 -50.52 16.92
CA ILE A 103 -10.66 -49.39 17.59
C ILE A 103 -9.80 -48.17 17.31
N ALA A 104 -10.38 -47.18 16.65
CA ALA A 104 -9.75 -45.91 16.33
C ALA A 104 -10.20 -44.83 17.32
N VAL A 105 -9.24 -44.07 17.85
CA VAL A 105 -9.48 -42.95 18.76
C VAL A 105 -8.90 -41.69 18.12
N ARG A 106 -9.75 -40.67 17.91
CA ARG A 106 -9.36 -39.41 17.26
C ARG A 106 -9.79 -38.20 18.10
N PRO A 107 -8.99 -37.13 18.16
CA PRO A 107 -9.48 -35.84 18.66
C PRO A 107 -10.55 -35.27 17.72
N VAL A 108 -11.60 -34.70 18.29
CA VAL A 108 -12.66 -34.03 17.51
C VAL A 108 -12.13 -32.77 16.82
N THR A 109 -11.11 -32.14 17.40
CA THR A 109 -10.41 -30.97 16.84
C THR A 109 -9.49 -31.31 15.67
N GLY A 110 -9.40 -32.59 15.26
CA GLY A 110 -8.52 -33.05 14.19
C GLY A 110 -7.21 -33.66 14.69
N GLY A 111 -6.53 -34.39 13.80
CA GLY A 111 -5.28 -35.11 14.07
C GLY A 111 -5.31 -36.58 13.65
N ALA A 112 -4.15 -37.24 13.71
CA ALA A 112 -4.02 -38.65 13.38
C ALA A 112 -4.73 -39.53 14.42
N ALA A 113 -5.53 -40.50 13.97
CA ALA A 113 -6.17 -41.45 14.85
C ALA A 113 -5.13 -42.44 15.41
N ARG A 114 -5.28 -42.80 16.68
CA ARG A 114 -4.55 -43.92 17.28
C ARG A 114 -5.43 -45.16 17.21
N THR A 115 -4.85 -46.29 16.83
CA THR A 115 -5.61 -47.53 16.57
C THR A 115 -5.06 -48.69 17.39
N VAL A 116 -5.95 -49.52 17.93
CA VAL A 116 -5.61 -50.79 18.59
C VAL A 116 -6.40 -51.94 17.95
N PRO A 117 -5.78 -53.10 17.64
CA PRO A 117 -6.48 -54.22 17.01
C PRO A 117 -7.48 -54.88 17.96
N ILE A 118 -8.63 -55.31 17.42
CA ILE A 118 -9.64 -56.09 18.14
C ILE A 118 -10.23 -57.18 17.22
N LYS A 119 -10.50 -58.36 17.77
CA LYS A 119 -11.17 -59.44 17.05
C LYS A 119 -12.68 -59.27 17.15
N VAL A 120 -13.36 -59.15 16.02
CA VAL A 120 -14.83 -59.05 15.97
C VAL A 120 -15.39 -60.28 15.29
N ALA A 121 -16.07 -61.14 16.04
CA ALA A 121 -16.68 -62.34 15.49
C ALA A 121 -17.95 -61.98 14.68
N GLY A 122 -18.17 -62.68 13.57
CA GLY A 122 -19.30 -62.44 12.65
C GLY A 122 -19.06 -61.35 11.61
N VAL A 123 -17.85 -60.77 11.54
CA VAL A 123 -17.45 -59.84 10.48
C VAL A 123 -16.50 -60.57 9.51
N PRO A 124 -16.72 -60.51 8.19
CA PRO A 124 -15.82 -61.11 7.21
C PRO A 124 -14.39 -60.59 7.37
N THR A 125 -13.41 -61.48 7.32
CA THR A 125 -11.99 -61.11 7.32
C THR A 125 -11.50 -60.95 5.90
N LEU A 126 -11.04 -59.75 5.56
CA LEU A 126 -10.36 -59.46 4.32
C LEU A 126 -8.96 -60.07 4.34
N SER A 127 -8.64 -60.82 3.29
CA SER A 127 -7.28 -61.29 3.02
C SER A 127 -6.35 -60.13 2.67
N ALA A 128 -5.05 -60.39 2.69
CA ALA A 128 -4.05 -59.41 2.28
C ALA A 128 -4.24 -58.92 0.83
N ALA A 129 -4.76 -59.77 -0.06
CA ALA A 129 -5.01 -59.45 -1.46
C ALA A 129 -6.28 -58.60 -1.66
N GLU A 130 -7.30 -58.76 -0.81
CA GLU A 130 -8.55 -58.02 -0.90
C GLU A 130 -8.46 -56.61 -0.29
N ARG A 131 -7.56 -56.41 0.69
CA ARG A 131 -7.41 -55.11 1.39
C ARG A 131 -7.12 -53.92 0.45
N PRO A 132 -6.21 -54.00 -0.54
CA PRO A 132 -6.01 -52.92 -1.49
C PRO A 132 -7.28 -52.59 -2.27
N ALA A 133 -7.98 -53.61 -2.77
CA ALA A 133 -9.23 -53.45 -3.51
C ALA A 133 -10.34 -52.84 -2.62
N ALA A 134 -10.49 -53.28 -1.37
CA ALA A 134 -11.43 -52.69 -0.42
C ALA A 134 -11.10 -51.23 -0.06
N SER A 135 -9.80 -50.89 -0.02
CA SER A 135 -9.33 -49.50 0.17
C SER A 135 -9.59 -48.65 -1.08
N ALA A 136 -9.54 -49.24 -2.28
CA ALA A 136 -9.84 -48.56 -3.54
C ALA A 136 -11.34 -48.55 -3.88
N ALA A 137 -12.15 -49.45 -3.32
CA ALA A 137 -13.58 -49.58 -3.59
C ALA A 137 -14.42 -48.41 -3.03
N GLY A 138 -13.80 -47.54 -2.22
CA GLY A 138 -14.39 -46.26 -1.82
C GLY A 138 -14.10 -45.13 -2.79
N GLY A 139 -13.38 -45.45 -3.88
CA GLY A 139 -12.66 -44.58 -4.80
C GLY A 139 -11.67 -43.65 -4.12
N THR A 140 -10.80 -43.03 -4.91
CA THR A 140 -9.85 -42.03 -4.44
C THR A 140 -10.49 -40.64 -4.51
N ARG A 141 -10.21 -39.81 -3.52
CA ARG A 141 -10.64 -38.41 -3.44
C ARG A 141 -9.41 -37.52 -3.61
N ARG A 142 -9.02 -37.31 -4.87
CA ARG A 142 -7.86 -36.51 -5.23
C ARG A 142 -8.29 -35.35 -6.12
N LEU A 143 -7.86 -34.16 -5.77
CA LEU A 143 -8.09 -32.96 -6.56
C LEU A 143 -6.73 -32.36 -6.92
N SER A 144 -6.64 -31.59 -7.99
CA SER A 144 -5.47 -30.79 -8.32
C SER A 144 -5.89 -29.42 -8.82
N ALA A 145 -5.12 -28.39 -8.45
CA ALA A 145 -5.30 -27.05 -8.97
C ALA A 145 -4.39 -26.86 -10.19
N THR A 146 -4.94 -27.06 -11.39
CA THR A 146 -4.18 -27.00 -12.66
C THR A 146 -3.80 -25.57 -13.04
N ALA A 147 -4.62 -24.59 -12.68
CA ALA A 147 -4.35 -23.18 -12.98
C ALA A 147 -4.87 -22.27 -11.86
N VAL A 148 -4.02 -21.35 -11.40
CA VAL A 148 -4.35 -20.36 -10.38
C VAL A 148 -3.84 -19.01 -10.85
N SER A 149 -4.73 -18.02 -10.95
CA SER A 149 -4.37 -16.66 -11.34
C SER A 149 -5.31 -15.65 -10.70
N VAL A 150 -4.82 -14.44 -10.46
CA VAL A 150 -5.68 -13.33 -10.04
C VAL A 150 -5.84 -12.38 -11.21
N ARG A 151 -7.09 -12.00 -11.48
CA ARG A 151 -7.47 -10.98 -12.46
C ARG A 151 -8.01 -9.73 -11.78
N GLY A 152 -8.01 -8.64 -12.53
CA GLY A 152 -8.29 -7.30 -12.01
C GLY A 152 -7.01 -6.55 -11.66
N GLY A 153 -7.07 -5.22 -11.65
CA GLY A 153 -5.89 -4.36 -11.63
C GLY A 153 -5.63 -3.67 -12.93
N GLY A 154 -6.52 -2.75 -13.30
CA GLY A 154 -6.24 -1.74 -14.32
C GLY A 154 -5.57 -0.49 -13.73
N LEU A 155 -5.17 0.43 -14.61
CA LEU A 155 -4.73 1.79 -14.26
C LEU A 155 -5.77 2.57 -13.42
N LEU A 156 -7.03 2.14 -13.46
CA LEU A 156 -8.18 2.77 -12.79
C LEU A 156 -8.56 2.08 -11.46
N ASP A 157 -8.11 0.85 -11.22
CA ASP A 157 -8.48 0.09 -10.01
C ASP A 157 -7.56 0.46 -8.84
N GLY A 158 -8.12 1.03 -7.77
CA GLY A 158 -7.32 1.51 -6.63
C GLY A 158 -6.48 2.73 -6.99
N TRP A 159 -6.95 3.58 -7.92
CA TRP A 159 -6.23 4.70 -8.51
C TRP A 159 -5.53 5.61 -7.47
N LEU A 160 -6.19 5.91 -6.35
CA LEU A 160 -5.67 6.70 -5.22
C LEU A 160 -5.28 5.86 -3.99
N GLY A 161 -5.07 4.55 -4.16
CA GLY A 161 -4.80 3.61 -3.06
C GLY A 161 -6.04 3.22 -2.26
N GLY A 162 -7.25 3.46 -2.78
CA GLY A 162 -8.51 3.00 -2.19
C GLY A 162 -8.69 1.47 -2.23
N ALA A 163 -9.88 0.99 -1.87
CA ALA A 163 -10.20 -0.43 -2.02
C ALA A 163 -10.14 -0.85 -3.49
N ALA A 164 -9.81 -2.11 -3.75
CA ALA A 164 -9.69 -2.62 -5.12
C ALA A 164 -10.30 -4.01 -5.24
N ASP A 165 -11.27 -4.16 -6.14
CA ASP A 165 -11.87 -5.44 -6.45
C ASP A 165 -10.97 -6.27 -7.37
N ARG A 166 -10.89 -7.56 -7.07
CA ARG A 166 -10.09 -8.55 -7.79
C ARG A 166 -10.88 -9.84 -7.92
N THR A 167 -10.47 -10.69 -8.86
CA THR A 167 -11.11 -11.98 -9.08
C THR A 167 -10.04 -13.06 -9.11
N LEU A 168 -10.10 -13.99 -8.17
CA LEU A 168 -9.28 -15.19 -8.18
C LEU A 168 -9.91 -16.19 -9.15
N ARG A 169 -9.15 -16.59 -10.17
CA ARG A 169 -9.50 -17.66 -11.09
C ARG A 169 -8.70 -18.90 -10.71
N VAL A 170 -9.40 -19.94 -10.27
CA VAL A 170 -8.82 -21.25 -9.95
C VAL A 170 -9.48 -22.33 -10.79
N THR A 171 -8.68 -23.20 -11.40
CA THR A 171 -9.16 -24.37 -12.12
C THR A 171 -8.82 -25.61 -11.32
N LEU A 172 -9.84 -26.38 -10.98
CA LEU A 172 -9.76 -27.58 -10.16
C LEU A 172 -10.12 -28.79 -11.02
N ARG A 173 -9.32 -29.84 -10.92
CA ARG A 173 -9.52 -31.11 -11.60
C ARG A 173 -9.63 -32.25 -10.60
N ASN A 174 -10.67 -33.07 -10.74
CA ASN A 174 -10.81 -34.30 -9.98
C ASN A 174 -9.93 -35.39 -10.62
N GLU A 175 -8.83 -35.74 -9.97
CA GLU A 175 -7.94 -36.84 -10.34
C GLU A 175 -8.32 -38.15 -9.62
N GLY A 176 -9.33 -38.10 -8.75
CA GLY A 176 -9.87 -39.23 -8.05
C GLY A 176 -10.77 -40.11 -8.91
N THR A 177 -11.20 -41.23 -8.33
CA THR A 177 -12.17 -42.15 -8.93
C THR A 177 -13.57 -42.01 -8.32
N THR A 178 -13.78 -41.06 -7.41
CA THR A 178 -15.10 -40.72 -6.85
C THR A 178 -15.56 -39.32 -7.21
N PRO A 179 -16.88 -39.09 -7.37
CA PRO A 179 -17.42 -37.75 -7.49
C PRO A 179 -17.23 -37.01 -6.15
N LEU A 180 -16.70 -35.79 -6.25
CA LEU A 180 -16.48 -34.89 -5.12
C LEU A 180 -17.62 -33.88 -5.08
N THR A 181 -18.42 -33.86 -4.01
CA THR A 181 -19.55 -32.92 -3.86
C THR A 181 -19.30 -31.97 -2.70
N ASP A 182 -19.35 -30.67 -2.97
CA ASP A 182 -19.27 -29.57 -1.99
C ASP A 182 -18.11 -29.70 -0.99
N VAL A 183 -16.92 -29.93 -1.54
CA VAL A 183 -15.69 -30.02 -0.75
C VAL A 183 -15.39 -28.68 -0.07
N PRO A 184 -15.04 -28.65 1.23
CA PRO A 184 -14.78 -27.42 1.95
C PRO A 184 -13.52 -26.71 1.41
N LEU A 185 -13.73 -25.59 0.74
CA LEU A 185 -12.67 -24.67 0.29
C LEU A 185 -12.58 -23.50 1.27
N SER A 186 -11.42 -23.35 1.90
CA SER A 186 -11.09 -22.19 2.73
C SER A 186 -10.14 -21.28 1.97
N LEU A 187 -10.46 -19.99 1.91
CA LEU A 187 -9.64 -18.98 1.24
C LEU A 187 -9.26 -17.90 2.24
N THR A 188 -7.98 -17.57 2.31
CA THR A 188 -7.46 -16.44 3.08
C THR A 188 -6.66 -15.50 2.19
N MET A 189 -6.70 -14.21 2.49
CA MET A 189 -5.94 -13.17 1.82
C MET A 189 -5.24 -12.25 2.81
N GLY A 190 -4.19 -11.58 2.35
CA GLY A 190 -3.40 -10.72 3.22
C GLY A 190 -2.00 -10.45 2.67
N ARG A 191 -1.15 -9.88 3.52
CA ARG A 191 0.25 -9.59 3.19
C ARG A 191 1.15 -10.66 3.82
N GLY A 192 2.19 -11.05 3.09
CA GLY A 192 3.12 -12.08 3.54
C GLY A 192 2.72 -13.50 3.12
N PRO A 193 3.38 -14.53 3.69
CA PRO A 193 3.18 -15.92 3.32
C PRO A 193 1.93 -16.55 3.95
N ASP A 194 1.52 -16.09 5.14
CA ASP A 194 0.41 -16.64 5.93
C ASP A 194 -0.70 -15.60 6.12
N PRO A 195 -1.56 -15.41 5.10
CA PRO A 195 -2.69 -14.50 5.18
C PRO A 195 -3.79 -14.99 6.14
N ALA A 196 -4.41 -14.05 6.86
CA ALA A 196 -5.44 -14.35 7.86
C ALA A 196 -6.85 -13.82 7.51
N ASP A 197 -7.00 -12.89 6.55
CA ASP A 197 -8.32 -12.34 6.23
C ASP A 197 -9.12 -13.34 5.41
N LEU A 198 -10.28 -13.77 5.91
CA LEU A 198 -11.12 -14.75 5.22
C LEU A 198 -11.76 -14.17 3.95
N VAL A 199 -11.76 -14.98 2.88
CA VAL A 199 -12.48 -14.71 1.64
C VAL A 199 -13.65 -15.68 1.54
N THR A 200 -14.82 -15.18 1.17
CA THR A 200 -16.00 -16.03 0.98
C THR A 200 -15.81 -16.90 -0.26
N ALA A 201 -15.69 -18.21 -0.06
CA ALA A 201 -15.61 -19.18 -1.14
C ALA A 201 -17.01 -19.57 -1.64
N PRO A 202 -17.22 -19.73 -2.96
CA PRO A 202 -18.46 -20.28 -3.48
C PRO A 202 -18.54 -21.78 -3.22
N ALA A 203 -19.77 -22.33 -3.25
CA ALA A 203 -19.96 -23.77 -3.27
C ALA A 203 -19.36 -24.35 -4.55
N LEU A 204 -18.51 -25.37 -4.41
CA LEU A 204 -17.85 -26.03 -5.54
C LEU A 204 -18.81 -26.96 -6.30
N GLY A 205 -19.94 -27.34 -5.71
CA GLY A 205 -20.88 -28.30 -6.29
C GLY A 205 -20.24 -29.67 -6.48
N THR A 206 -20.75 -30.43 -7.44
CA THR A 206 -20.21 -31.76 -7.77
C THR A 206 -19.19 -31.69 -8.91
N LEU A 207 -18.03 -32.33 -8.71
CA LEU A 207 -17.03 -32.64 -9.71
C LEU A 207 -16.91 -34.16 -9.88
N ASP A 208 -17.29 -34.66 -11.04
CA ASP A 208 -17.15 -36.08 -11.39
C ASP A 208 -15.68 -36.49 -11.60
N PRO A 209 -15.35 -37.80 -11.51
CA PRO A 209 -14.01 -38.30 -11.80
C PRO A 209 -13.50 -37.81 -13.17
N GLY A 210 -12.31 -37.21 -13.20
CA GLY A 210 -11.70 -36.66 -14.42
C GLY A 210 -12.25 -35.31 -14.87
N GLN A 211 -13.30 -34.78 -14.24
CA GLN A 211 -13.87 -33.48 -14.57
C GLN A 211 -12.95 -32.35 -14.11
N GLU A 212 -12.86 -31.32 -14.95
CA GLU A 212 -12.15 -30.07 -14.66
C GLU A 212 -13.15 -28.91 -14.72
N ARG A 213 -13.09 -28.02 -13.72
CA ARG A 213 -13.95 -26.83 -13.65
C ARG A 213 -13.18 -25.61 -13.17
N THR A 214 -13.43 -24.48 -13.82
CA THR A 214 -12.86 -23.18 -13.44
C THR A 214 -13.87 -22.41 -12.58
N TYR A 215 -13.37 -21.84 -11.48
CA TYR A 215 -14.12 -21.00 -10.54
C TYR A 215 -13.54 -19.59 -10.55
N ASP A 216 -14.42 -18.60 -10.70
CA ASP A 216 -14.10 -17.18 -10.60
C ASP A 216 -14.65 -16.66 -9.26
N ILE A 217 -13.74 -16.29 -8.35
CA ILE A 217 -14.03 -15.95 -6.96
C ILE A 217 -13.71 -14.47 -6.74
N PRO A 218 -14.72 -13.60 -6.65
CA PRO A 218 -14.50 -12.18 -6.41
C PRO A 218 -14.03 -11.93 -4.97
N PHE A 219 -13.07 -11.02 -4.80
CA PHE A 219 -12.61 -10.57 -3.51
C PHE A 219 -12.18 -9.11 -3.56
N THR A 220 -12.29 -8.41 -2.44
CA THR A 220 -11.97 -6.97 -2.34
C THR A 220 -10.75 -6.78 -1.47
N LEU A 221 -9.74 -6.10 -2.00
CA LEU A 221 -8.59 -5.64 -1.23
C LEU A 221 -9.00 -4.42 -0.41
N GLY A 222 -8.89 -4.51 0.91
CA GLY A 222 -9.16 -3.39 1.81
C GLY A 222 -8.24 -2.20 1.56
N ALA A 223 -8.76 -0.99 1.75
CA ALA A 223 -7.93 0.21 1.68
C ALA A 223 -6.95 0.25 2.88
N PRO A 224 -5.68 0.62 2.67
CA PRO A 224 -5.12 1.06 1.40
C PRO A 224 -4.58 -0.13 0.56
N ALA A 225 -5.08 -0.29 -0.67
CA ALA A 225 -4.76 -1.44 -1.54
C ALA A 225 -3.43 -1.28 -2.29
N PHE A 226 -2.34 -0.97 -1.56
CA PHE A 226 -1.00 -0.88 -2.12
C PHE A 226 -0.11 -2.07 -1.70
N GLY A 227 0.83 -2.44 -2.57
CA GLY A 227 1.82 -3.49 -2.33
C GLY A 227 1.40 -4.86 -2.85
N ARG A 228 2.14 -5.90 -2.43
CA ARG A 228 1.89 -7.31 -2.80
C ARG A 228 0.96 -7.97 -1.80
N TYR A 229 -0.02 -8.69 -2.31
CA TYR A 229 -0.97 -9.50 -1.56
C TYR A 229 -0.86 -10.96 -2.00
N THR A 230 -1.02 -11.85 -1.04
CA THR A 230 -1.09 -13.29 -1.24
C THR A 230 -2.50 -13.74 -0.93
N VAL A 231 -3.05 -14.56 -1.83
CA VAL A 231 -4.28 -15.31 -1.61
C VAL A 231 -3.89 -16.77 -1.48
N ARG A 232 -4.27 -17.40 -0.38
CA ARG A 232 -4.01 -18.80 -0.08
C ARG A 232 -5.34 -19.54 -0.07
N GLY A 233 -5.42 -20.66 -0.78
CA GLY A 233 -6.56 -21.55 -0.75
C GLY A 233 -6.17 -22.92 -0.24
N GLU A 234 -6.99 -23.48 0.64
CA GLU A 234 -6.83 -24.80 1.21
C GLU A 234 -8.11 -25.61 1.02
N ILE A 235 -7.98 -26.82 0.50
CA ILE A 235 -9.09 -27.74 0.26
C ILE A 235 -8.92 -28.94 1.18
N GLY A 236 -9.85 -29.09 2.13
CA GLY A 236 -9.89 -30.20 3.08
C GLY A 236 -10.80 -31.34 2.63
N GLY A 237 -10.85 -32.43 3.39
CA GLY A 237 -11.77 -33.56 3.12
C GLY A 237 -11.38 -34.48 1.96
N LEU A 238 -10.15 -34.32 1.46
CA LEU A 238 -9.51 -35.18 0.46
C LEU A 238 -8.56 -36.18 1.12
N ASP A 239 -8.13 -37.20 0.38
CA ASP A 239 -7.14 -38.17 0.87
C ASP A 239 -5.79 -37.48 1.16
N GLU A 240 -5.46 -36.46 0.36
CA GLU A 240 -4.33 -35.55 0.55
C GLU A 240 -4.85 -34.11 0.46
N PRO A 241 -4.70 -33.28 1.51
CA PRO A 241 -5.12 -31.88 1.47
C PRO A 241 -4.24 -31.10 0.49
N ILE A 242 -4.86 -30.13 -0.20
CA ILE A 242 -4.17 -29.37 -1.25
C ILE A 242 -4.20 -27.90 -0.85
N ALA A 243 -3.04 -27.26 -0.93
CA ALA A 243 -2.90 -25.83 -0.78
C ALA A 243 -2.42 -25.22 -2.10
N PHE A 244 -2.99 -24.08 -2.47
CA PHE A 244 -2.53 -23.28 -3.59
C PHE A 244 -2.40 -21.82 -3.20
N THR A 245 -1.49 -21.11 -3.86
CA THR A 245 -1.22 -19.70 -3.61
C THR A 245 -1.30 -18.90 -4.91
N ALA A 246 -1.82 -17.69 -4.79
CA ALA A 246 -1.87 -16.72 -5.86
C ALA A 246 -1.37 -15.37 -5.35
N HIS A 247 -0.74 -14.59 -6.22
CA HIS A 247 -0.22 -13.28 -5.86
C HIS A 247 -0.88 -12.20 -6.71
N THR A 248 -1.10 -11.04 -6.10
CA THR A 248 -1.53 -9.84 -6.79
C THR A 248 -0.83 -8.62 -6.22
N ALA A 249 -0.75 -7.55 -7.00
CA ALA A 249 -0.16 -6.29 -6.56
C ALA A 249 -1.01 -5.10 -7.00
N GLY A 250 -1.02 -4.06 -6.17
CA GLY A 250 -1.63 -2.76 -6.44
C GLY A 250 -0.64 -1.63 -6.24
N TYR A 251 -0.59 -0.69 -7.17
CA TYR A 251 0.24 0.51 -7.09
C TYR A 251 -0.62 1.75 -7.37
N PRO A 252 -0.57 2.80 -6.52
CA PRO A 252 -1.39 3.99 -6.67
C PRO A 252 -0.80 4.93 -7.74
N TRP A 253 -0.96 4.57 -9.02
CA TRP A 253 -0.39 5.31 -10.15
C TRP A 253 -0.95 6.75 -10.29
N ALA A 254 -2.08 7.10 -9.64
CA ALA A 254 -2.57 8.49 -9.62
C ALA A 254 -1.50 9.45 -9.12
N LEU A 255 -0.84 9.11 -8.01
CA LEU A 255 0.08 9.99 -7.31
C LEU A 255 1.30 10.36 -8.18
N PRO A 256 2.04 9.40 -8.78
CA PRO A 256 3.14 9.75 -9.67
C PRO A 256 2.66 10.42 -10.97
N LEU A 257 1.50 10.04 -11.52
CA LEU A 257 0.96 10.69 -12.73
C LEU A 257 0.54 12.14 -12.48
N LEU A 258 -0.15 12.41 -11.37
CA LEU A 258 -0.53 13.75 -10.94
C LEU A 258 0.72 14.59 -10.66
N GLY A 259 1.72 14.02 -9.98
CA GLY A 259 3.02 14.67 -9.78
C GLY A 259 3.67 15.04 -11.12
N ALA A 260 3.73 14.10 -12.07
CA ALA A 260 4.29 14.35 -13.40
C ALA A 260 3.53 15.44 -14.17
N LEU A 261 2.21 15.55 -14.01
CA LEU A 261 1.38 16.59 -14.64
C LEU A 261 1.49 17.95 -13.94
N LEU A 262 1.65 17.98 -12.62
CA LEU A 262 1.73 19.21 -11.83
C LEU A 262 3.10 19.88 -11.89
N VAL A 263 4.19 19.12 -12.00
CA VAL A 263 5.57 19.64 -12.13
C VAL A 263 5.77 20.63 -13.30
N PRO A 264 5.22 20.42 -14.52
CA PRO A 264 5.41 21.35 -15.63
C PRO A 264 4.57 22.63 -15.53
N LEU A 265 3.48 22.66 -14.76
CA LEU A 265 2.61 23.84 -14.63
C LEU A 265 3.33 25.10 -14.12
N PRO A 266 4.12 25.08 -13.03
CA PRO A 266 4.86 26.25 -12.58
C PRO A 266 5.96 26.67 -13.57
N LEU A 267 6.56 25.72 -14.30
CA LEU A 267 7.55 26.01 -15.34
C LEU A 267 6.92 26.67 -16.57
N ALA A 268 5.75 26.20 -17.00
CA ALA A 268 4.97 26.80 -18.07
C ALA A 268 4.42 28.17 -17.66
N ALA A 269 3.95 28.33 -16.42
CA ALA A 269 3.52 29.62 -15.89
C ALA A 269 4.67 30.64 -15.83
N ARG A 270 5.89 30.21 -15.47
CA ARG A 270 7.09 31.07 -15.56
C ARG A 270 7.45 31.44 -17.01
N ARG A 271 7.30 30.52 -17.97
CA ARG A 271 7.56 30.77 -19.40
C ARG A 271 6.47 31.60 -20.09
N ARG A 272 5.23 31.55 -19.59
CA ARG A 272 4.08 32.33 -20.07
C ARG A 272 3.88 33.66 -19.34
N ARG A 273 4.74 34.01 -18.37
CA ARG A 273 4.85 35.41 -17.97
C ARG A 273 5.13 36.19 -19.25
N PRO A 274 4.25 37.12 -19.67
CA PRO A 274 4.49 37.87 -20.88
C PRO A 274 5.88 38.48 -20.74
N ARG A 275 6.74 38.25 -21.75
CA ARG A 275 7.91 39.10 -21.95
C ARG A 275 7.37 40.53 -21.79
N PRO A 276 7.96 41.38 -20.92
CA PRO A 276 7.59 42.79 -20.94
C PRO A 276 7.67 43.21 -22.41
N ARG A 277 6.55 43.72 -22.94
CA ARG A 277 6.52 44.29 -24.29
C ARG A 277 7.79 45.12 -24.46
N PRO A 278 8.53 45.04 -25.58
CA PRO A 278 9.57 46.02 -25.81
C PRO A 278 8.88 47.38 -25.68
N ALA A 279 9.21 48.10 -24.61
CA ALA A 279 8.74 49.45 -24.43
C ALA A 279 9.18 50.17 -25.70
N SER A 280 8.20 50.67 -26.44
CA SER A 280 8.37 51.68 -27.47
C SER A 280 9.49 52.63 -27.03
N ALA A 281 10.63 52.54 -27.72
CA ALA A 281 11.87 53.27 -27.44
C ALA A 281 12.19 53.39 -25.94
N ALA A 282 13.04 52.50 -25.42
CA ALA A 282 13.70 52.72 -24.13
C ALA A 282 14.28 54.15 -24.10
N ARG A 283 13.55 55.06 -23.44
CA ARG A 283 14.03 56.39 -23.12
C ARG A 283 15.24 56.17 -22.24
N GLN A 284 16.39 56.72 -22.65
CA GLN A 284 17.62 56.59 -21.89
C GLN A 284 17.35 56.95 -20.42
N PRO A 285 17.94 56.24 -19.46
CA PRO A 285 17.79 56.58 -18.05
C PRO A 285 18.18 58.05 -17.86
N ARG A 286 17.24 58.85 -17.35
CA ARG A 286 17.49 60.26 -17.05
C ARG A 286 18.70 60.39 -16.14
N GLY A 287 19.62 61.29 -16.49
CA GLY A 287 20.72 61.65 -15.61
C GLY A 287 20.19 62.25 -14.30
N MET A 288 21.00 62.22 -13.24
CA MET A 288 20.61 62.80 -11.93
C MET A 288 20.14 64.26 -12.09
N ASN A 289 20.84 65.07 -12.87
CA ASN A 289 20.49 66.48 -13.12
C ASN A 289 19.12 66.63 -13.81
N GLU A 290 18.76 65.72 -14.71
CA GLU A 290 17.45 65.76 -15.38
C GLU A 290 16.31 65.40 -14.42
N ASN A 291 16.55 64.49 -13.47
CA ASN A 291 15.58 64.17 -12.42
C ASN A 291 15.39 65.36 -11.47
N VAL A 292 16.49 66.00 -11.08
CA VAL A 292 16.47 67.22 -10.27
C VAL A 292 15.70 68.33 -10.98
N ALA A 293 16.02 68.62 -12.25
CA ALA A 293 15.34 69.63 -13.03
C ALA A 293 13.82 69.37 -13.13
N ALA A 294 13.43 68.12 -13.37
CA ALA A 294 12.02 67.72 -13.42
C ALA A 294 11.31 67.90 -12.07
N ASN A 295 11.97 67.58 -10.96
CA ASN A 295 11.41 67.76 -9.62
C ASN A 295 11.26 69.24 -9.25
N ILE A 296 12.24 70.09 -9.59
CA ILE A 296 12.14 71.54 -9.35
C ILE A 296 10.96 72.11 -10.11
N ALA A 297 10.81 71.79 -11.41
CA ALA A 297 9.67 72.23 -12.21
C ALA A 297 8.33 71.74 -11.65
N TRP A 298 8.28 70.49 -11.19
CA TRP A 298 7.07 69.89 -10.63
C TRP A 298 6.68 70.54 -9.31
N TRP A 299 7.61 70.65 -8.35
CA TRP A 299 7.33 71.24 -7.03
C TRP A 299 7.02 72.73 -7.10
N THR A 300 7.68 73.48 -7.99
CA THR A 300 7.39 74.90 -8.23
C THR A 300 5.93 75.07 -8.64
N ARG A 301 5.45 74.25 -9.59
CA ARG A 301 4.04 74.24 -10.01
C ARG A 301 3.11 73.74 -8.91
N ALA A 302 3.46 72.66 -8.22
CA ALA A 302 2.64 72.07 -7.16
C ALA A 302 2.45 73.03 -5.96
N ARG A 303 3.41 73.93 -5.72
CA ARG A 303 3.33 74.98 -4.70
C ARG A 303 2.73 76.30 -5.21
N GLY A 304 2.37 76.38 -6.48
CA GLY A 304 1.77 77.58 -7.08
C GLY A 304 2.74 78.75 -7.28
N HIS A 305 4.05 78.48 -7.31
CA HIS A 305 5.06 79.50 -7.58
C HIS A 305 5.34 79.60 -9.08
N THR A 306 5.81 80.76 -9.52
CA THR A 306 6.29 80.97 -10.89
C THR A 306 7.81 80.78 -10.96
N PRO A 307 8.37 80.42 -12.14
CA PRO A 307 9.83 80.35 -12.33
C PRO A 307 10.55 81.66 -12.00
N GLU A 308 9.91 82.80 -12.24
CA GLU A 308 10.43 84.13 -11.91
C GLU A 308 10.56 84.31 -10.40
N ALA A 309 9.53 83.93 -9.63
CA ALA A 309 9.56 84.02 -8.17
C ALA A 309 10.64 83.10 -7.57
N LEU A 310 10.88 81.94 -8.18
CA LEU A 310 11.97 81.06 -7.78
C LEU A 310 13.33 81.68 -8.12
N ALA A 311 13.50 82.27 -9.31
CA ALA A 311 14.74 82.93 -9.71
C ALA A 311 15.10 84.11 -8.79
N ASP A 312 14.10 84.92 -8.43
CA ASP A 312 14.28 86.03 -7.49
C ASP A 312 14.73 85.52 -6.11
N ALA A 313 14.08 84.47 -5.59
CA ALA A 313 14.42 83.86 -4.32
C ALA A 313 15.84 83.25 -4.31
N LEU A 314 16.24 82.59 -5.40
CA LEU A 314 17.58 82.04 -5.54
C LEU A 314 18.63 83.15 -5.64
N THR A 315 18.31 84.25 -6.31
CA THR A 315 19.21 85.42 -6.40
C THR A 315 19.49 85.99 -5.02
N VAL A 316 18.45 86.14 -4.20
CA VAL A 316 18.57 86.63 -2.82
C VAL A 316 19.33 85.63 -1.94
N ALA A 317 19.02 84.34 -2.05
CA ALA A 317 19.59 83.31 -1.16
C ALA A 317 21.06 82.98 -1.45
N THR A 318 21.47 83.01 -2.73
CA THR A 318 22.82 82.60 -3.17
C THR A 318 23.74 83.77 -3.49
N GLY A 319 23.19 84.99 -3.65
CA GLY A 319 23.95 86.16 -4.11
C GLY A 319 24.35 86.11 -5.59
N ARG A 320 23.91 85.11 -6.36
CA ARG A 320 24.17 84.97 -7.80
C ARG A 320 22.93 85.36 -8.60
N PRO A 321 23.04 86.13 -9.69
CA PRO A 321 21.88 86.49 -10.49
C PRO A 321 21.30 85.24 -11.18
N TYR A 322 20.04 84.92 -10.86
CA TYR A 322 19.25 83.88 -11.51
C TYR A 322 18.12 84.53 -12.31
N THR A 323 17.82 83.97 -13.48
CA THR A 323 16.65 84.32 -14.30
C THR A 323 15.77 83.10 -14.55
N ALA A 324 14.53 83.31 -15.00
CA ALA A 324 13.64 82.21 -15.38
C ALA A 324 14.23 81.31 -16.50
N ALA A 325 15.15 81.83 -17.32
CA ALA A 325 15.83 81.06 -18.36
C ALA A 325 16.85 80.05 -17.78
N ASP A 326 17.40 80.34 -16.60
CA ASP A 326 18.35 79.47 -15.91
C ASP A 326 17.66 78.33 -15.16
N LEU A 327 16.32 78.31 -15.16
CA LEU A 327 15.49 77.36 -14.42
C LEU A 327 14.73 76.39 -15.36
N PRO A 328 14.41 75.18 -14.89
CA PRO A 328 13.54 74.26 -15.63
C PRO A 328 12.13 74.85 -15.79
N PRO A 329 11.44 74.64 -16.92
CA PRO A 329 11.79 73.73 -18.02
C PRO A 329 12.68 74.34 -19.12
N ALA A 330 13.06 75.62 -19.01
CA ALA A 330 13.80 76.32 -20.06
C ALA A 330 15.17 75.69 -20.34
N THR A 331 15.82 75.17 -19.29
CA THR A 331 17.15 74.54 -19.41
C THR A 331 17.23 73.23 -18.59
N PRO A 332 16.90 72.06 -19.18
CA PRO A 332 16.87 70.78 -18.45
C PRO A 332 18.27 70.23 -18.09
N ALA A 333 19.33 70.84 -18.63
CA ALA A 333 20.71 70.43 -18.42
C ALA A 333 21.45 71.25 -17.34
N CYS A 334 20.75 72.11 -16.59
CA CYS A 334 21.38 72.89 -15.52
C CYS A 334 21.99 71.98 -14.45
N SER A 335 23.27 72.19 -14.15
CA SER A 335 23.90 71.63 -12.96
C SER A 335 23.51 72.49 -11.76
N PHE A 336 22.77 71.91 -10.81
CA PHE A 336 22.46 72.56 -9.54
C PHE A 336 23.54 72.20 -8.52
N ASP A 337 24.26 73.20 -8.01
CA ASP A 337 25.19 73.01 -6.89
C ASP A 337 24.42 72.85 -5.56
N ALA A 338 25.14 72.46 -4.50
CA ALA A 338 24.55 72.17 -3.20
C ALA A 338 23.81 73.39 -2.61
N ASP A 339 24.41 74.58 -2.70
CA ASP A 339 23.85 75.83 -2.19
C ASP A 339 22.53 76.18 -2.92
N THR A 340 22.49 75.96 -4.23
CA THR A 340 21.28 76.17 -5.03
C THR A 340 20.18 75.17 -4.66
N LEU A 341 20.51 73.89 -4.47
CA LEU A 341 19.53 72.89 -4.05
C LEU A 341 18.96 73.18 -2.67
N GLU A 342 19.78 73.63 -1.73
CA GLU A 342 19.35 74.02 -0.38
C GLU A 342 18.43 75.24 -0.42
N ALA A 343 18.75 76.24 -1.24
CA ALA A 343 17.90 77.41 -1.45
C ALA A 343 16.55 77.03 -2.08
N VAL A 344 16.54 76.15 -3.09
CA VAL A 344 15.30 75.62 -3.69
C VAL A 344 14.46 74.85 -2.65
N SER A 345 15.10 73.98 -1.88
CA SER A 345 14.45 73.19 -0.82
C SER A 345 13.78 74.07 0.22
N THR A 346 14.46 75.14 0.63
CA THR A 346 13.97 76.11 1.61
C THR A 346 12.81 76.92 1.06
N PHE A 347 12.94 77.44 -0.16
CA PHE A 347 11.89 78.24 -0.81
C PHE A 347 10.61 77.43 -1.05
N LEU A 348 10.74 76.19 -1.55
CA LEU A 348 9.59 75.33 -1.83
C LEU A 348 9.03 74.65 -0.57
N GLY A 349 9.70 74.76 0.58
CA GLY A 349 9.30 74.13 1.83
C GLY A 349 9.22 72.61 1.73
N ILE A 350 10.18 71.98 1.04
CA ILE A 350 10.30 70.53 0.84
C ILE A 350 11.64 70.03 1.35
N PRO A 351 11.76 68.76 1.76
CA PRO A 351 13.06 68.20 2.15
C PRO A 351 13.94 67.98 0.91
N LEU A 352 15.24 68.29 1.01
CA LEU A 352 16.24 68.09 -0.06
C LEU A 352 16.15 66.74 -0.81
N PRO A 353 15.96 65.58 -0.15
CA PRO A 353 15.80 64.30 -0.84
C PRO A 353 14.63 64.27 -1.84
N ALA A 354 13.59 65.08 -1.66
CA ALA A 354 12.45 65.16 -2.59
C ALA A 354 12.85 65.73 -3.96
N LEU A 355 13.99 66.43 -4.06
CA LEU A 355 14.55 66.92 -5.33
C LEU A 355 15.39 65.84 -6.04
N LEU A 356 15.90 64.84 -5.32
CA LEU A 356 16.81 63.82 -5.84
C LEU A 356 16.11 62.51 -6.25
N LEU A 357 14.91 62.26 -5.72
CA LEU A 357 14.15 61.05 -6.00
C LEU A 357 13.48 61.10 -7.38
N PRO A 358 13.19 59.97 -8.04
CA PRO A 358 12.48 59.98 -9.31
C PRO A 358 11.10 60.62 -9.15
N ALA A 359 10.78 61.62 -9.97
CA ALA A 359 9.49 62.30 -9.94
C ALA A 359 8.33 61.29 -10.07
N PRO A 360 7.21 61.46 -9.32
CA PRO A 360 6.05 60.58 -9.41
C PRO A 360 5.50 60.53 -10.84
N ALA A 361 5.04 59.36 -11.28
CA ALA A 361 4.72 59.03 -12.67
C ALA A 361 3.76 60.01 -13.39
N GLY A 362 2.94 60.78 -12.65
CA GLY A 362 2.06 61.82 -13.21
C GLY A 362 2.78 63.05 -13.78
N ALA A 363 4.03 63.31 -13.41
CA ALA A 363 4.83 64.41 -13.95
C ALA A 363 5.36 64.14 -15.37
N GLN A 364 5.37 62.88 -15.81
CA GLN A 364 5.99 62.45 -17.06
C GLN A 364 5.08 62.62 -18.29
N ASP A 365 3.76 62.65 -18.08
CA ASP A 365 2.75 62.72 -19.15
C ASP A 365 2.39 64.17 -19.56
N GLU A 366 2.74 65.18 -18.77
CA GLU A 366 2.49 66.59 -19.09
C GLU A 366 3.57 67.22 -19.97
N ASP A 367 4.86 66.91 -19.74
CA ASP A 367 5.97 67.41 -20.58
C ASP A 367 5.93 66.85 -22.02
N ALA A 368 5.37 65.66 -22.19
CA ALA A 368 5.16 65.06 -23.51
C ALA A 368 4.07 65.77 -24.33
N ARG A 369 3.19 66.57 -23.68
CA ARG A 369 2.12 67.32 -24.37
C ARG A 369 2.51 68.74 -24.74
N LEU A 370 3.60 69.28 -24.17
CA LEU A 370 4.01 70.68 -24.34
C LEU A 370 5.23 70.86 -25.24
N THR A 371 5.79 69.79 -25.81
CA THR A 371 6.80 69.91 -26.87
C THR A 371 6.11 70.37 -28.17
N PRO A 372 6.44 71.52 -28.76
CA PRO A 372 5.86 71.92 -30.03
C PRO A 372 6.31 70.92 -31.10
N ARG A 373 5.34 70.30 -31.79
CA ARG A 373 5.61 69.57 -33.04
C ARG A 373 6.33 70.53 -33.98
N ALA A 374 7.58 70.20 -34.33
CA ALA A 374 8.32 70.89 -35.38
C ALA A 374 7.46 70.90 -36.65
N GLY A 375 6.93 72.07 -36.99
CA GLY A 375 6.14 72.30 -38.19
C GLY A 375 7.02 72.17 -39.43
N THR A 376 6.69 71.15 -40.23
CA THR A 376 6.67 71.16 -41.70
C THR A 376 7.33 72.35 -42.40
N GLY A 377 8.45 72.08 -43.09
CA GLY A 377 9.06 73.00 -44.05
C GLY A 377 8.15 73.27 -45.27
N PRO A 378 8.39 74.36 -46.00
CA PRO A 378 7.53 74.81 -47.10
C PRO A 378 7.71 73.93 -48.35
N PRO A 379 6.66 73.73 -49.17
CA PRO A 379 6.79 73.04 -50.44
C PRO A 379 7.42 73.96 -51.50
N SER A 380 8.60 73.58 -51.99
CA SER A 380 9.19 74.13 -53.21
C SER A 380 8.51 73.55 -54.45
N SER A 381 8.15 74.49 -55.33
CA SER A 381 7.56 74.40 -56.67
C SER A 381 8.37 73.63 -57.73
N LEU A 382 7.68 73.16 -58.79
CA LEU A 382 8.01 73.19 -60.24
C LEU A 382 7.21 72.09 -61.01
N PRO A 383 7.09 72.11 -62.36
CA PRO A 383 6.61 73.15 -63.27
C PRO A 383 5.52 72.64 -64.26
N THR A 384 4.72 73.52 -64.84
CA THR A 384 4.37 73.51 -66.29
C THR A 384 3.89 74.88 -66.71
#